data_AF-A0A7W7N284-F1
#
_entry.id   AF-A0A7W7N284-F1
#
_cell.length_a   1.000
_cell.length_b   1.000
_cell.length_c   1.000
_cell.angle_alpha   90.00
_cell.angle_beta   90.00
_cell.angle_gamma   90.00
#
_symmetry.space_group_name_H-M   'P 1'
#
loop_
_entity.id
_entity.type
_entity.pdbx_description
1 polymer ?
#
loop_
_entity_poly.entity_id
_entity_poly.type
_entity_poly.pdbx_seq_one_letter_code
_entity_poly.pdbx_strand_id
1 'polypeptide(L)'
;MGLDLVALAKERRLTQDWERRRIGRHGVLVEEGTVGTFVYLFTDDRVLVAKANRGYRDDVMEALLDAVADLVDGEFGDTVHARPIDVPGFALDRAVLLGPGQTGFWESRGPELRARGLQVLPAHRGEVADGEPAERFRRAVLGKGLSVREGHWDRDPVPRALVTRDDGPKHGMSVPKARDMIISAETVLDNYARSIPPGIEILLRDVRDRELRLRRDWDRFNGILVDDRSELEVSLPADRLWERLGPLFHGEDTGAATLVAGPEESAPMLMVRVHNRYRSDGPMSPVMLDDALKWVRSLEPVDGHFLTFAGRSDDAVQMMWMGGPEMKPPETFPEQRREWAAELRREGPRLWLEAPFPEKRELHGRFVTTEEAERMVTILAVEDRVAVHELGDLEINTW
;
A
#
# COMPACT_ATOMS: atom_id res chain seq x y z
N MET A 1 10.15 34.76 -40.20
CA MET A 1 9.81 35.30 -38.86
C MET A 1 9.79 34.13 -37.91
N GLY A 2 10.74 34.05 -36.98
CA GLY A 2 10.71 33.03 -35.93
C GLY A 2 9.48 33.26 -35.03
N LEU A 3 8.87 32.18 -34.56
CA LEU A 3 7.77 32.23 -33.61
C LEU A 3 8.32 32.73 -32.26
N ASP A 4 7.81 33.86 -31.75
CA ASP A 4 8.17 34.31 -30.40
C ASP A 4 7.46 33.43 -29.36
N LEU A 5 8.16 32.36 -28.93
CA LEU A 5 7.64 31.40 -27.96
C LEU A 5 7.34 32.05 -26.61
N VAL A 6 8.06 33.09 -26.23
CA VAL A 6 7.83 33.82 -24.96
C VAL A 6 6.51 34.58 -25.04
N ALA A 7 6.29 35.34 -26.12
CA ALA A 7 5.04 36.05 -26.33
C ALA A 7 3.84 35.08 -26.39
N LEU A 8 3.99 33.97 -27.12
CA LEU A 8 2.96 32.95 -27.24
C LEU A 8 2.63 32.29 -25.88
N ALA A 9 3.65 31.93 -25.09
CA ALA A 9 3.45 31.31 -23.79
C ALA A 9 2.78 32.28 -22.79
N LYS A 10 3.15 33.57 -22.83
CA LYS A 10 2.51 34.63 -22.02
C LYS A 10 1.06 34.88 -22.44
N GLU A 11 0.74 34.91 -23.73
CA GLU A 11 -0.64 35.08 -24.21
C GLU A 11 -1.56 33.96 -23.72
N ARG A 12 -1.04 32.72 -23.73
CA ARG A 12 -1.80 31.51 -23.36
C ARG A 12 -1.82 31.25 -21.85
N ARG A 13 -1.13 32.05 -21.06
CA ARG A 13 -1.10 31.96 -19.60
C ARG A 13 -1.64 33.25 -19.00
N LEU A 14 -2.84 33.20 -18.43
CA LEU A 14 -3.57 34.33 -17.85
C LEU A 14 -2.89 34.99 -16.61
N THR A 15 -1.66 34.60 -16.28
CA THR A 15 -0.84 35.13 -15.17
C THR A 15 0.31 35.96 -15.75
N GLN A 16 0.47 37.21 -15.31
CA GLN A 16 1.23 38.23 -16.05
C GLN A 16 2.63 38.56 -15.51
N ASP A 17 2.94 38.24 -14.25
CA ASP A 17 4.22 38.65 -13.64
C ASP A 17 5.26 37.55 -13.77
N TRP A 18 5.94 37.54 -14.92
CA TRP A 18 7.11 36.69 -15.16
C TRP A 18 8.38 37.50 -14.91
N GLU A 19 9.17 37.07 -13.93
CA GLU A 19 10.44 37.70 -13.62
C GLU A 19 11.57 37.02 -14.39
N ARG A 20 12.47 37.82 -14.99
CA ARG A 20 13.73 37.30 -15.53
C ARG A 20 14.67 37.03 -14.35
N ARG A 21 15.08 35.77 -14.19
CA ARG A 21 16.06 35.37 -13.18
C ARG A 21 17.20 34.59 -13.82
N ARG A 22 18.28 34.45 -13.06
CA ARG A 22 19.40 33.59 -13.39
C ARG A 22 19.52 32.51 -12.33
N ILE A 23 19.40 31.26 -12.74
CA ILE A 23 19.57 30.07 -11.88
C ILE A 23 20.81 29.34 -12.38
N GLY A 24 21.89 29.39 -11.62
CA GLY A 24 23.19 28.92 -12.09
C GLY A 24 23.65 29.63 -13.36
N ARG A 25 23.94 28.85 -14.39
CA ARG A 25 24.27 29.35 -15.74
C ARG A 25 23.05 29.68 -16.61
N HIS A 26 21.84 29.30 -16.19
CA HIS A 26 20.63 29.35 -17.00
C HIS A 26 19.89 30.68 -16.86
N GLY A 27 19.59 31.32 -17.99
CA GLY A 27 18.66 32.45 -18.05
C GLY A 27 17.23 31.94 -18.15
N VAL A 28 16.41 32.23 -17.15
CA VAL A 28 15.05 31.68 -17.04
C VAL A 28 14.01 32.76 -16.81
N LEU A 29 12.75 32.42 -17.09
CA LEU A 29 11.60 33.18 -16.63
C LEU A 29 10.94 32.44 -15.47
N VAL A 30 10.72 33.13 -14.36
CA VAL A 30 10.11 32.56 -13.16
C VAL A 30 8.74 33.21 -12.97
N GLU A 31 7.73 32.38 -12.78
CA GLU A 31 6.41 32.79 -12.32
C GLU A 31 6.18 32.23 -10.92
N GLU A 32 5.98 33.13 -9.97
CA GLU A 32 5.54 32.79 -8.63
C GLU A 32 4.04 33.06 -8.51
N GLY A 33 3.28 32.05 -8.12
CA GLY A 33 1.82 32.15 -7.97
C GLY A 33 1.32 31.40 -6.75
N THR A 34 0.02 31.52 -6.49
CA THR A 34 -0.64 30.86 -5.35
C THR A 34 -0.57 29.34 -5.39
N VAL A 35 -0.39 28.76 -6.58
CA VAL A 35 -0.32 27.32 -6.80
C VAL A 35 1.13 26.80 -6.75
N GLY A 36 2.13 27.68 -6.82
CA GLY A 36 3.54 27.29 -6.84
C GLY A 36 4.45 28.21 -7.65
N THR A 37 5.71 27.81 -7.74
CA THR A 37 6.75 28.39 -8.60
C THR A 37 6.84 27.61 -9.91
N PHE A 38 6.90 28.31 -11.02
CA PHE A 38 7.11 27.74 -12.35
C PHE A 38 8.32 28.38 -12.99
N VAL A 39 9.24 27.58 -13.49
CA VAL A 39 10.46 28.03 -14.13
C VAL A 39 10.43 27.63 -15.60
N TYR A 40 10.68 28.59 -16.47
CA TYR A 40 10.69 28.42 -17.92
C TYR A 40 12.09 28.67 -18.47
N LEU A 41 12.57 27.71 -19.23
CA LEU A 41 13.75 27.85 -20.07
C LEU A 41 13.29 27.85 -21.53
N PHE A 42 13.60 28.93 -22.25
CA PHE A 42 13.29 29.07 -23.67
C PHE A 42 14.57 28.88 -24.49
N THR A 43 14.51 27.99 -25.48
CA THR A 43 15.50 27.90 -26.56
C THR A 43 14.88 28.43 -27.85
N ASP A 44 15.60 28.34 -28.97
CA ASP A 44 15.12 28.86 -30.26
C ASP A 44 13.82 28.18 -30.74
N ASP A 45 13.63 26.89 -30.43
CA ASP A 45 12.47 26.11 -30.88
C ASP A 45 11.76 25.30 -29.79
N ARG A 46 12.21 25.36 -28.53
CA ARG A 46 11.59 24.67 -27.39
C ARG A 46 11.31 25.60 -26.23
N VAL A 47 10.36 25.16 -25.40
CA VAL A 47 10.12 25.72 -24.08
C VAL A 47 10.07 24.58 -23.07
N LEU A 48 11.01 24.59 -22.13
CA LEU A 48 11.04 23.66 -21.02
C LEU A 48 10.41 24.34 -19.80
N VAL A 49 9.54 23.60 -19.11
CA VAL A 49 8.97 24.03 -17.83
C VAL A 49 9.35 23.07 -16.70
N ALA A 50 9.62 23.64 -15.54
CA ALA A 50 9.59 22.95 -14.26
C ALA A 50 8.52 23.58 -13.37
N LYS A 51 7.81 22.76 -12.59
CA LYS A 51 6.72 23.19 -11.71
C LYS A 51 6.99 22.68 -10.29
N ALA A 52 6.97 23.61 -9.33
CA ALA A 52 7.11 23.35 -7.92
C ALA A 52 5.94 24.00 -7.15
N ASN A 53 4.91 23.22 -6.85
CA ASN A 53 3.83 23.65 -5.97
C ASN A 53 4.29 23.86 -4.51
N ARG A 54 5.31 23.10 -4.09
CA ARG A 54 5.89 23.17 -2.75
C ARG A 54 7.34 22.72 -2.79
N GLY A 55 8.17 23.25 -1.88
CA GLY A 55 9.56 22.82 -1.73
C GLY A 55 10.49 23.33 -2.83
N TYR A 56 10.12 24.39 -3.55
CA TYR A 56 10.98 25.01 -4.56
C TYR A 56 12.32 25.44 -3.94
N ARG A 57 13.42 25.13 -4.64
CA ARG A 57 14.77 25.56 -4.31
C ARG A 57 15.55 25.84 -5.60
N ASP A 58 16.34 26.91 -5.61
CA ASP A 58 17.14 27.30 -6.78
C ASP A 58 18.24 26.29 -7.10
N ASP A 59 18.88 25.69 -6.09
CA ASP A 59 19.92 24.67 -6.27
C ASP A 59 19.39 23.39 -6.92
N VAL A 60 18.19 22.95 -6.51
CA VAL A 60 17.48 21.84 -7.15
C VAL A 60 17.11 22.17 -8.59
N MET A 61 16.60 23.38 -8.84
CA MET A 61 16.25 23.80 -10.20
C MET A 61 17.50 23.88 -11.10
N GLU A 62 18.62 24.39 -10.60
CA GLU A 62 19.90 24.40 -11.32
C GLU A 62 20.30 22.97 -11.72
N ALA A 63 20.29 22.04 -10.77
CA ALA A 63 20.63 20.64 -11.03
C ALA A 63 19.69 19.97 -12.04
N LEU A 64 18.38 20.24 -11.96
CA LEU A 64 17.39 19.74 -12.92
C LEU A 64 17.68 20.26 -14.34
N LEU A 65 17.97 21.55 -14.49
CA LEU A 65 18.30 22.16 -15.79
C LEU A 65 19.62 21.64 -16.34
N ASP A 66 20.65 21.53 -15.50
CA ASP A 66 21.95 21.02 -15.91
C ASP A 66 21.90 19.57 -16.36
N ALA A 67 21.14 18.72 -15.67
CA ALA A 67 21.03 17.31 -15.98
C ALA A 67 20.36 17.02 -17.33
N VAL A 68 19.55 17.95 -17.84
CA VAL A 68 18.79 17.77 -19.10
C VAL A 68 19.22 18.72 -20.21
N ALA A 69 20.22 19.57 -19.98
CA ALA A 69 20.62 20.64 -20.89
C ALA A 69 20.99 20.14 -22.29
N ASP A 70 21.66 18.98 -22.39
CA ASP A 70 22.04 18.35 -23.66
C ASP A 70 20.87 17.70 -24.39
N LEU A 71 19.76 17.45 -23.69
CA LEU A 71 18.59 16.79 -24.25
C LEU A 71 17.54 17.76 -24.80
N VAL A 72 17.51 19.02 -24.32
CA VAL A 72 16.45 19.99 -24.66
C VAL A 72 16.26 20.17 -26.17
N ASP A 73 17.36 20.19 -26.92
CA ASP A 73 17.34 20.38 -28.38
C ASP A 73 17.36 19.03 -29.16
N GLY A 74 17.20 17.91 -28.45
CA GLY A 74 17.25 16.56 -29.00
C GLY A 74 15.97 16.12 -29.73
N GLU A 75 16.04 14.94 -30.35
CA GLU A 75 14.88 14.23 -30.86
C GLU A 75 14.19 13.48 -29.72
N PHE A 76 12.91 13.76 -29.52
CA PHE A 76 12.10 13.13 -28.48
C PHE A 76 11.20 12.05 -29.08
N GLY A 77 11.37 10.82 -28.60
CA GLY A 77 10.44 9.72 -28.86
C GLY A 77 9.26 9.72 -27.90
N ASP A 78 8.65 8.54 -27.76
CA ASP A 78 7.60 8.23 -26.79
C ASP A 78 8.16 7.66 -25.47
N THR A 79 9.44 7.88 -25.20
CA THR A 79 10.15 7.39 -24.01
C THR A 79 10.47 8.52 -23.03
N VAL A 80 10.63 8.16 -21.76
CA VAL A 80 11.13 9.06 -20.72
C VAL A 80 12.65 9.09 -20.72
N HIS A 81 13.24 10.26 -20.51
CA HIS A 81 14.66 10.41 -20.24
C HIS A 81 14.86 10.78 -18.77
N ALA A 82 15.54 9.91 -18.02
CA ALA A 82 15.88 10.13 -16.62
C ALA A 82 17.39 10.32 -16.47
N ARG A 83 17.80 11.37 -15.77
CA ARG A 83 19.21 11.71 -15.52
C ARG A 83 19.45 11.85 -14.02
N PRO A 84 20.58 11.35 -13.49
CA PRO A 84 20.89 11.52 -12.08
C PRO A 84 21.04 13.00 -11.74
N ILE A 85 20.57 13.39 -10.56
CA ILE A 85 20.93 14.64 -9.90
C ILE A 85 21.39 14.30 -8.48
N ASP A 86 22.29 15.12 -7.95
CA ASP A 86 22.76 15.00 -6.57
C ASP A 86 22.72 16.39 -5.95
N VAL A 87 21.76 16.60 -5.06
CA VAL A 87 21.55 17.89 -4.38
C VAL A 87 21.48 17.61 -2.88
N PRO A 88 22.39 18.17 -2.06
CA PRO A 88 22.41 17.94 -0.63
C PRO A 88 21.06 18.22 0.04
N GLY A 89 20.60 17.25 0.83
CA GLY A 89 19.33 17.32 1.57
C GLY A 89 18.09 17.31 0.67
N PHE A 90 18.19 16.81 -0.57
CA PHE A 90 17.06 16.62 -1.47
C PHE A 90 16.86 15.13 -1.76
N ALA A 91 15.65 14.63 -1.55
CA ALA A 91 15.37 13.19 -1.61
C ALA A 91 15.15 12.66 -3.05
N LEU A 92 14.80 13.53 -3.99
CA LEU A 92 14.52 13.14 -5.38
C LEU A 92 15.81 13.27 -6.19
N ASP A 93 16.33 12.15 -6.68
CA ASP A 93 17.67 12.04 -7.25
C ASP A 93 17.69 11.84 -8.78
N ARG A 94 16.55 12.07 -9.44
CA ARG A 94 16.42 12.06 -10.89
C ARG A 94 15.79 13.35 -11.43
N ALA A 95 16.38 13.88 -12.49
CA ALA A 95 15.72 14.79 -13.41
C ALA A 95 15.04 13.98 -14.52
N VAL A 96 13.73 14.06 -14.61
CA VAL A 96 12.93 13.35 -15.61
C VAL A 96 12.44 14.35 -16.65
N LEU A 97 12.86 14.16 -17.89
CA LEU A 97 12.47 14.98 -19.03
C LEU A 97 11.38 14.28 -19.85
N LEU A 98 10.25 14.98 -19.97
CA LEU A 98 9.12 14.59 -20.82
C LEU A 98 9.11 15.44 -22.08
N GLY A 99 9.17 14.76 -23.23
CA GLY A 99 9.12 15.37 -24.55
C GLY A 99 7.76 15.98 -24.92
N PRO A 100 7.67 16.59 -26.12
CA PRO A 100 6.42 17.18 -26.60
C PRO A 100 5.27 16.15 -26.64
N GLY A 101 4.09 16.57 -26.20
CA GLY A 101 2.91 15.71 -26.10
C GLY A 101 2.92 14.68 -24.96
N GLN A 102 4.04 14.53 -24.24
CA GLN A 102 4.17 13.58 -23.11
C GLN A 102 3.86 14.20 -21.75
N THR A 103 3.42 15.45 -21.71
CA THR A 103 3.00 16.15 -20.49
C THR A 103 1.63 16.80 -20.65
N GLY A 104 0.81 16.73 -19.59
CA GLY A 104 -0.46 17.44 -19.50
C GLY A 104 -0.33 18.96 -19.34
N PHE A 105 0.87 19.48 -19.01
CA PHE A 105 1.07 20.91 -18.76
C PHE A 105 0.78 21.76 -19.99
N TRP A 106 1.23 21.31 -21.16
CA TRP A 106 1.08 22.02 -22.44
C TRP A 106 -0.19 21.65 -23.21
N GLU A 107 -0.89 20.57 -22.83
CA GLU A 107 -2.06 20.05 -23.55
C GLU A 107 -3.18 21.12 -23.71
N SER A 108 -3.38 21.96 -22.70
CA SER A 108 -4.41 23.01 -22.71
C SER A 108 -3.93 24.37 -23.26
N ARG A 109 -2.66 24.50 -23.66
CA ARG A 109 -2.03 25.79 -24.00
C ARG A 109 -1.95 26.09 -25.49
N GLY A 110 -2.46 25.18 -26.33
CA GLY A 110 -2.49 25.32 -27.78
C GLY A 110 -1.53 24.35 -28.50
N PRO A 111 -1.79 24.05 -29.78
CA PRO A 111 -1.05 23.04 -30.53
C PRO A 111 0.43 23.40 -30.71
N GLU A 112 0.77 24.67 -30.85
CA GLU A 112 2.15 25.12 -31.06
C GLU A 112 3.04 24.87 -29.84
N LEU A 113 2.52 25.16 -28.63
CA LEU A 113 3.21 24.89 -27.36
C LEU A 113 3.19 23.40 -27.04
N ARG A 114 2.11 22.67 -27.36
CA ARG A 114 2.09 21.20 -27.20
C ARG A 114 3.17 20.50 -28.03
N ALA A 115 3.47 21.01 -29.23
CA ALA A 115 4.47 20.45 -30.13
C ALA A 115 5.93 20.81 -29.77
N ARG A 116 6.15 21.79 -28.89
CA ARG A 116 7.48 22.32 -28.55
C ARG A 116 7.79 22.31 -27.05
N GLY A 117 6.75 22.07 -26.25
CA GLY A 117 6.79 22.16 -24.82
C GLY A 117 7.34 20.89 -24.21
N LEU A 118 8.38 21.05 -23.41
CA LEU A 118 8.99 20.01 -22.59
C LEU A 118 8.61 20.23 -21.14
N GLN A 119 8.63 19.18 -20.33
CA GLN A 119 8.55 19.30 -18.88
C GLN A 119 9.70 18.54 -18.23
N VAL A 120 10.43 19.20 -17.33
CA VAL A 120 11.33 18.52 -16.41
C VAL A 120 10.68 18.43 -15.03
N LEU A 121 10.83 17.30 -14.38
CA LEU A 121 10.29 17.03 -13.04
C LEU A 121 11.33 16.26 -12.21
N PRO A 122 11.45 16.57 -10.92
CA PRO A 122 12.24 15.74 -10.01
C PRO A 122 11.48 14.45 -9.69
N ALA A 123 12.19 13.33 -9.68
CA ALA A 123 11.68 12.02 -9.28
C ALA A 123 12.73 11.27 -8.46
N HIS A 124 12.32 10.23 -7.76
CA HIS A 124 13.24 9.30 -7.13
C HIS A 124 13.60 8.17 -8.10
N ARG A 125 14.82 7.61 -8.00
CA ARG A 125 15.29 6.50 -8.85
C ARG A 125 14.32 5.32 -8.88
N GLY A 126 13.65 5.02 -7.77
CA GLY A 126 12.65 3.93 -7.65
C GLY A 126 11.29 4.23 -8.30
N GLU A 127 11.08 5.41 -8.88
CA GLU A 127 9.79 5.83 -9.49
C GLU A 127 9.80 5.79 -11.02
N VAL A 128 10.97 5.75 -11.63
CA VAL A 128 11.18 5.92 -13.07
C VAL A 128 12.33 5.06 -13.56
N ALA A 129 12.15 4.44 -14.73
CA ALA A 129 13.22 3.79 -15.45
C ALA A 129 13.60 4.65 -16.67
N ASP A 130 14.90 4.86 -16.92
CA ASP A 130 15.34 5.55 -18.13
C ASP A 130 14.94 4.74 -19.37
N GLY A 131 14.38 5.41 -20.38
CA GLY A 131 13.90 4.76 -21.60
C GLY A 131 12.52 4.08 -21.48
N GLU A 132 11.83 4.14 -20.33
CA GLU A 132 10.48 3.57 -20.25
C GLU A 132 9.47 4.32 -21.12
N PRO A 133 8.38 3.67 -21.57
CA PRO A 133 7.31 4.36 -22.30
C PRO A 133 6.72 5.51 -21.47
N ALA A 134 6.64 6.69 -22.07
CA ALA A 134 6.13 7.90 -21.42
C ALA A 134 4.69 7.74 -20.94
N GLU A 135 3.84 6.99 -21.66
CA GLU A 135 2.48 6.67 -21.21
C GLU A 135 2.47 5.91 -19.88
N ARG A 136 3.38 4.94 -19.72
CA ARG A 136 3.53 4.14 -18.49
C ARG A 136 3.92 5.04 -17.32
N PHE A 137 4.94 5.87 -17.50
CA PHE A 137 5.38 6.84 -16.51
C PHE A 137 4.28 7.83 -16.14
N ARG A 138 3.60 8.42 -17.14
CA ARG A 138 2.48 9.35 -16.93
C ARG A 138 1.39 8.73 -16.07
N ARG A 139 0.99 7.49 -16.37
CA ARG A 139 -0.05 6.80 -15.59
C ARG A 139 0.38 6.54 -14.15
N ALA A 140 1.66 6.22 -13.94
CA ALA A 140 2.24 5.95 -12.63
C ALA A 140 2.38 7.22 -11.79
N VAL A 141 3.14 8.20 -12.28
CA VAL A 141 3.61 9.36 -11.49
C VAL A 141 2.69 10.58 -11.64
N LEU A 142 2.20 10.86 -12.85
CA LEU A 142 1.31 12.00 -13.11
C LEU A 142 -0.19 11.64 -12.99
N GLY A 143 -0.49 10.35 -12.90
CA GLY A 143 -1.83 9.80 -12.82
C GLY A 143 -2.18 9.32 -11.42
N LYS A 144 -3.12 8.37 -11.36
CA LYS A 144 -3.59 7.78 -10.09
C LYS A 144 -2.83 6.51 -9.68
N GLY A 145 -1.77 6.13 -10.41
CA GLY A 145 -1.02 4.90 -10.14
C GLY A 145 -0.33 4.94 -8.77
N LEU A 146 0.61 5.87 -8.60
CA LEU A 146 1.31 6.11 -7.34
C LEU A 146 0.67 7.21 -6.50
N SER A 147 -0.24 8.00 -7.09
CA SER A 147 -0.81 9.20 -6.47
C SER A 147 0.27 10.20 -5.98
N VAL A 148 1.39 10.24 -6.69
CA VAL A 148 2.49 11.16 -6.41
C VAL A 148 2.04 12.60 -6.67
N ARG A 149 2.41 13.50 -5.76
CA ARG A 149 2.24 14.94 -5.95
C ARG A 149 3.47 15.48 -6.66
N GLU A 150 3.47 15.44 -7.99
CA GLU A 150 4.63 15.75 -8.84
C GLU A 150 5.20 17.17 -8.61
N GLY A 151 4.34 18.12 -8.23
CA GLY A 151 4.76 19.48 -7.91
C GLY A 151 5.30 19.66 -6.48
N HIS A 152 5.27 18.65 -5.62
CA HIS A 152 5.78 18.74 -4.26
C HIS A 152 7.21 18.21 -4.25
N TRP A 153 8.18 19.11 -4.29
CA TRP A 153 9.59 18.73 -4.35
C TRP A 153 10.11 18.24 -3.00
N ASP A 154 9.47 18.63 -1.90
CA ASP A 154 9.80 18.19 -0.53
C ASP A 154 9.07 16.91 -0.10
N ARG A 155 8.49 16.16 -1.05
CA ARG A 155 7.80 14.90 -0.74
C ARG A 155 8.81 13.78 -0.53
N ASP A 156 8.37 12.77 0.21
CA ASP A 156 9.09 11.51 0.31
C ASP A 156 9.05 10.73 -1.03
N PRO A 157 10.10 9.94 -1.32
CA PRO A 157 10.09 8.99 -2.42
C PRO A 157 8.95 7.98 -2.31
N VAL A 158 8.35 7.62 -3.44
CA VAL A 158 7.30 6.59 -3.54
C VAL A 158 7.73 5.54 -4.54
N PRO A 159 8.69 4.67 -4.18
CA PRO A 159 9.20 3.68 -5.12
C PRO A 159 8.07 2.74 -5.56
N ARG A 160 8.06 2.40 -6.84
CA ARG A 160 6.97 1.63 -7.45
C ARG A 160 7.35 0.17 -7.61
N ALA A 161 6.33 -0.67 -7.57
CA ALA A 161 6.38 -2.04 -8.04
C ALA A 161 5.42 -2.19 -9.22
N LEU A 162 5.88 -2.90 -10.25
CA LEU A 162 5.00 -3.54 -11.21
C LEU A 162 4.55 -4.87 -10.62
N VAL A 163 3.25 -4.98 -10.36
CA VAL A 163 2.65 -6.17 -9.77
C VAL A 163 1.96 -6.97 -10.86
N THR A 164 2.38 -8.22 -10.98
CA THR A 164 1.65 -9.24 -11.73
C THR A 164 1.24 -10.31 -10.73
N ARG A 165 -0.06 -10.61 -10.66
CA ARG A 165 -0.54 -11.76 -9.86
C ARG A 165 -0.70 -12.94 -10.81
N ASP A 166 -0.06 -14.05 -10.48
CA ASP A 166 -0.37 -15.33 -11.11
C ASP A 166 -1.71 -15.85 -10.57
N ASP A 167 -2.42 -16.65 -11.36
CA ASP A 167 -3.81 -17.07 -11.15
C ASP A 167 -3.97 -17.94 -9.88
N GLY A 168 -4.01 -17.30 -8.70
CA GLY A 168 -4.36 -17.94 -7.43
C GLY A 168 -5.82 -18.42 -7.39
N PRO A 169 -6.17 -19.38 -6.52
CA PRO A 169 -7.49 -20.01 -6.50
C PRO A 169 -8.62 -18.98 -6.33
N LYS A 170 -9.66 -19.10 -7.17
CA LYS A 170 -10.86 -18.24 -7.23
C LYS A 170 -11.79 -18.45 -6.03
N HIS A 171 -11.31 -18.22 -4.81
CA HIS A 171 -12.12 -18.37 -3.60
C HIS A 171 -12.54 -17.01 -3.04
N GLY A 172 -13.71 -16.53 -3.46
CA GLY A 172 -14.46 -15.46 -2.78
C GLY A 172 -13.94 -14.03 -2.96
N MET A 173 -12.67 -13.82 -3.26
CA MET A 173 -12.14 -12.51 -3.66
C MET A 173 -12.17 -12.40 -5.19
N SER A 174 -12.86 -11.37 -5.72
CA SER A 174 -12.64 -10.94 -7.10
C SER A 174 -11.21 -10.41 -7.21
N VAL A 175 -10.27 -11.29 -7.52
CA VAL A 175 -8.94 -10.88 -7.94
C VAL A 175 -9.13 -10.27 -9.33
N PRO A 176 -8.82 -8.97 -9.54
CA PRO A 176 -8.82 -8.39 -10.87
C PRO A 176 -7.92 -9.25 -11.75
N LYS A 177 -8.41 -9.67 -12.94
CA LYS A 177 -7.62 -10.41 -13.94
C LYS A 177 -6.19 -9.88 -13.97
N ALA A 178 -5.20 -10.76 -14.06
CA ALA A 178 -3.77 -10.47 -14.25
C ALA A 178 -3.59 -9.27 -15.21
N ARG A 179 -3.56 -8.08 -14.63
CA ARG A 179 -3.33 -6.82 -15.31
C ARG A 179 -2.19 -6.22 -14.54
N ASP A 180 -1.08 -6.09 -15.23
CA ASP A 180 0.07 -5.30 -14.84
C ASP A 180 -0.40 -4.01 -14.17
N MET A 181 -0.16 -3.93 -12.87
CA MET A 181 -0.55 -2.80 -12.04
C MET A 181 0.71 -2.12 -11.52
N ILE A 182 0.82 -0.82 -11.79
CA ILE A 182 1.86 0.01 -11.21
C ILE A 182 1.30 0.67 -9.97
N ILE A 183 1.92 0.39 -8.83
CA ILE A 183 1.51 0.86 -7.51
C ILE A 183 2.76 1.05 -6.62
N SER A 184 2.63 1.79 -5.51
CA SER A 184 3.69 1.89 -4.51
C SER A 184 4.10 0.50 -4.01
N ALA A 185 5.40 0.22 -3.98
CA ALA A 185 5.95 -1.03 -3.48
C ALA A 185 5.62 -1.23 -1.99
N GLU A 186 5.66 -0.16 -1.20
CA GLU A 186 5.24 -0.17 0.21
C GLU A 186 3.78 -0.59 0.35
N THR A 187 2.87 0.00 -0.43
CA THR A 187 1.45 -0.40 -0.42
C THR A 187 1.28 -1.89 -0.72
N VAL A 188 2.09 -2.44 -1.63
CA VAL A 188 2.00 -3.86 -1.94
C VAL A 188 2.51 -4.72 -0.80
N LEU A 189 3.66 -4.40 -0.24
CA LEU A 189 4.30 -5.21 0.81
C LEU A 189 3.60 -5.06 2.17
N ASP A 190 3.18 -3.86 2.55
CA ASP A 190 2.56 -3.63 3.85
C ASP A 190 1.04 -3.80 3.87
N ASN A 191 0.33 -3.51 2.78
CA ASN A 191 -1.13 -3.64 2.76
C ASN A 191 -1.59 -4.90 2.04
N TYR A 192 -1.11 -5.13 0.81
CA TYR A 192 -1.64 -6.21 -0.01
C TYR A 192 -1.06 -7.56 0.38
N ALA A 193 0.25 -7.69 0.56
CA ALA A 193 0.88 -8.96 0.90
C ALA A 193 0.31 -9.51 2.20
N ARG A 194 0.19 -8.68 3.25
CA ARG A 194 -0.32 -9.09 4.57
C ARG A 194 -1.73 -9.69 4.58
N SER A 195 -2.55 -9.43 3.57
CA SER A 195 -3.91 -9.99 3.44
C SER A 195 -4.02 -11.20 2.51
N ILE A 196 -2.92 -11.59 1.86
CA ILE A 196 -2.94 -12.68 0.89
C ILE A 196 -3.04 -14.03 1.61
N PRO A 197 -4.00 -14.89 1.22
CA PRO A 197 -4.08 -16.25 1.73
C PRO A 197 -2.83 -17.09 1.43
N PRO A 198 -2.55 -18.14 2.23
CA PRO A 198 -1.52 -19.11 1.92
C PRO A 198 -1.66 -19.70 0.50
N GLY A 199 -0.52 -19.97 -0.14
CA GLY A 199 -0.48 -20.63 -1.45
C GLY A 199 -0.63 -19.72 -2.67
N ILE A 200 -0.89 -18.42 -2.49
CA ILE A 200 -0.87 -17.44 -3.60
C ILE A 200 0.53 -16.85 -3.73
N GLU A 201 1.05 -16.85 -4.97
CA GLU A 201 2.30 -16.20 -5.32
C GLU A 201 2.06 -14.77 -5.83
N ILE A 202 2.93 -13.85 -5.44
CA ILE A 202 2.99 -12.47 -5.92
C ILE A 202 4.28 -12.28 -6.70
N LEU A 203 4.16 -11.73 -7.90
CA LEU A 203 5.29 -11.26 -8.68
C LEU A 203 5.40 -9.74 -8.56
N LEU A 204 6.55 -9.26 -8.13
CA LEU A 204 6.87 -7.84 -8.05
C LEU A 204 8.09 -7.57 -8.93
N ARG A 205 8.04 -6.54 -9.77
CA ARG A 205 9.20 -6.03 -10.47
C ARG A 205 9.48 -4.58 -10.09
N ASP A 206 10.72 -4.27 -9.79
CA ASP A 206 11.14 -2.89 -9.58
C ASP A 206 11.41 -2.17 -10.92
N VAL A 207 11.89 -0.93 -10.85
CA VAL A 207 12.25 -0.13 -12.03
C VAL A 207 13.51 -0.60 -12.76
N ARG A 208 14.28 -1.50 -12.15
CA ARG A 208 15.47 -2.14 -12.74
C ARG A 208 15.12 -3.49 -13.36
N ASP A 209 13.84 -3.82 -13.46
CA ASP A 209 13.31 -5.12 -13.89
C ASP A 209 13.76 -6.31 -13.03
N ARG A 210 14.24 -6.07 -11.80
CA ARG A 210 14.52 -7.16 -10.85
C ARG A 210 13.21 -7.75 -10.36
N GLU A 211 13.15 -9.08 -10.34
CA GLU A 211 11.92 -9.80 -10.10
C GLU A 211 11.93 -10.46 -8.72
N LEU A 212 10.92 -10.14 -7.92
CA LEU A 212 10.72 -10.70 -6.59
C LEU A 212 9.44 -11.55 -6.60
N ARG A 213 9.61 -12.85 -6.40
CA ARG A 213 8.54 -13.84 -6.26
C ARG A 213 8.34 -14.13 -4.79
N LEU A 214 7.14 -13.90 -4.27
CA LEU A 214 6.82 -14.15 -2.86
C LEU A 214 5.56 -14.98 -2.73
N ARG A 215 5.62 -16.01 -1.89
CA ARG A 215 4.47 -16.82 -1.49
C ARG A 215 4.35 -16.81 0.02
N ARG A 216 3.12 -16.63 0.50
CA ARG A 216 2.86 -16.72 1.93
C ARG A 216 2.83 -18.16 2.40
N ASP A 217 3.53 -18.40 3.49
CA ASP A 217 3.43 -19.59 4.33
C ASP A 217 3.23 -19.14 5.78
N TRP A 218 1.99 -19.24 6.25
CA TRP A 218 1.55 -18.70 7.54
C TRP A 218 2.00 -17.25 7.79
N ASP A 219 2.86 -17.00 8.77
CA ASP A 219 3.36 -15.70 9.19
C ASP A 219 4.61 -15.26 8.41
N ARG A 220 5.02 -16.05 7.40
CA ARG A 220 6.20 -15.79 6.58
C ARG A 220 5.87 -15.63 5.11
N PHE A 221 6.71 -14.88 4.43
CA PHE A 221 6.80 -14.88 2.98
C PHE A 221 8.11 -15.53 2.58
N ASN A 222 7.99 -16.59 1.80
CA ASN A 222 9.11 -17.32 1.23
C ASN A 222 9.14 -17.09 -0.28
N GLY A 223 10.32 -17.03 -0.86
CA GLY A 223 10.43 -16.57 -2.23
C GLY A 223 11.84 -16.51 -2.79
N ILE A 224 11.94 -15.92 -3.97
CA ILE A 224 13.19 -15.73 -4.70
C ILE A 224 13.21 -14.32 -5.26
N LEU A 225 14.32 -13.63 -5.03
CA LEU A 225 14.70 -12.41 -5.75
C LEU A 225 15.63 -12.81 -6.91
N VAL A 226 15.19 -12.55 -8.13
CA VAL A 226 15.97 -12.72 -9.35
C VAL A 226 16.52 -11.36 -9.74
N ASP A 227 17.83 -11.25 -9.68
CA ASP A 227 18.63 -10.16 -10.25
C ASP A 227 19.43 -10.73 -11.42
N ASP A 228 19.86 -9.90 -12.39
CA ASP A 228 20.49 -10.31 -13.66
C ASP A 228 21.67 -11.28 -13.52
N ARG A 229 22.23 -11.40 -12.31
CA ARG A 229 23.43 -12.17 -11.99
C ARG A 229 23.23 -13.23 -10.90
N SER A 230 22.07 -13.29 -10.26
CA SER A 230 21.86 -14.17 -9.11
C SER A 230 20.39 -14.36 -8.75
N GLU A 231 20.08 -15.55 -8.28
CA GLU A 231 18.86 -15.83 -7.53
C GLU A 231 19.19 -15.85 -6.04
N LEU A 232 18.46 -15.07 -5.25
CA LEU A 232 18.60 -14.98 -3.81
C LEU A 232 17.32 -15.48 -3.13
N GLU A 233 17.48 -16.35 -2.15
CA GLU A 233 16.36 -16.79 -1.33
C GLU A 233 15.84 -15.64 -0.47
N VAL A 234 14.52 -15.59 -0.32
CA VAL A 234 13.82 -14.64 0.55
C VAL A 234 12.98 -15.44 1.54
N SER A 235 13.16 -15.19 2.84
CA SER A 235 12.28 -15.71 3.89
C SER A 235 12.14 -14.66 4.99
N LEU A 236 10.99 -13.99 5.03
CA LEU A 236 10.78 -12.82 5.89
C LEU A 236 9.45 -12.91 6.65
N PRO A 237 9.38 -12.43 7.91
CA PRO A 237 8.13 -12.27 8.63
C PRO A 237 7.19 -11.30 7.90
N ALA A 238 5.90 -11.60 7.95
CA ALA A 238 4.86 -10.85 7.24
C ALA A 238 4.72 -9.40 7.71
N ASP A 239 5.12 -9.08 8.95
CA ASP A 239 5.08 -7.72 9.53
C ASP A 239 6.32 -6.88 9.22
N ARG A 240 7.36 -7.49 8.63
CA ARG A 240 8.67 -6.86 8.36
C ARG A 240 9.02 -6.75 6.88
N LEU A 241 8.07 -7.03 5.99
CA LEU A 241 8.33 -7.04 4.55
C LEU A 241 8.89 -5.71 4.04
N TRP A 242 8.22 -4.59 4.31
CA TRP A 242 8.68 -3.29 3.82
C TRP A 242 10.00 -2.85 4.47
N GLU A 243 10.19 -3.09 5.77
CA GLU A 243 11.45 -2.77 6.44
C GLU A 243 12.65 -3.47 5.78
N ARG A 244 12.47 -4.74 5.38
CA ARG A 244 13.54 -5.59 4.84
C ARG A 244 13.71 -5.47 3.32
N LEU A 245 12.61 -5.31 2.59
CA LEU A 245 12.59 -5.25 1.13
C LEU A 245 12.49 -3.82 0.59
N GLY A 246 12.10 -2.84 1.39
CA GLY A 246 12.00 -1.44 0.96
C GLY A 246 13.29 -0.90 0.33
N PRO A 247 14.47 -1.11 0.94
CA PRO A 247 15.77 -0.72 0.35
C PRO A 247 15.95 -1.22 -1.10
N LEU A 248 15.46 -2.42 -1.42
CA LEU A 248 15.48 -2.99 -2.76
C LEU A 248 14.82 -2.03 -3.77
N PHE A 249 13.60 -1.58 -3.46
CA PHE A 249 12.80 -0.69 -4.31
C PHE A 249 13.31 0.75 -4.28
N HIS A 250 14.02 1.14 -3.21
CA HIS A 250 14.74 2.42 -3.17
C HIS A 250 16.00 2.44 -4.06
N GLY A 251 16.38 1.32 -4.65
CA GLY A 251 17.53 1.26 -5.54
C GLY A 251 18.83 0.86 -4.84
N GLU A 252 18.77 0.36 -3.61
CA GLU A 252 19.93 -0.18 -2.90
C GLU A 252 20.22 -1.61 -3.36
N ASP A 253 21.48 -2.03 -3.20
CA ASP A 253 21.90 -3.41 -3.40
C ASP A 253 21.72 -4.16 -2.08
N THR A 254 20.75 -5.07 -2.06
CA THR A 254 20.37 -5.81 -0.85
C THR A 254 21.15 -7.12 -0.80
N GLY A 255 21.91 -7.34 0.27
CA GLY A 255 22.66 -8.59 0.44
C GLY A 255 21.77 -9.77 0.83
N ALA A 256 22.19 -11.00 0.53
CA ALA A 256 21.43 -12.21 0.88
C ALA A 256 21.03 -12.28 2.36
N ALA A 257 21.91 -11.82 3.27
CA ALA A 257 21.69 -11.87 4.71
C ALA A 257 20.52 -10.99 5.20
N THR A 258 20.13 -9.95 4.46
CA THR A 258 19.00 -9.09 4.84
C THR A 258 17.66 -9.61 4.33
N LEU A 259 17.69 -10.58 3.40
CA LEU A 259 16.51 -11.16 2.76
C LEU A 259 16.05 -12.46 3.45
N VAL A 260 16.86 -13.02 4.34
CA VAL A 260 16.55 -14.23 5.10
C VAL A 260 16.58 -13.91 6.59
N ALA A 261 15.42 -13.92 7.22
CA ALA A 261 15.27 -13.78 8.67
C ALA A 261 15.41 -15.15 9.35
N GLY A 262 16.10 -15.17 10.49
CA GLY A 262 16.29 -16.39 11.28
C GLY A 262 14.96 -17.00 11.74
N PRO A 263 14.90 -18.31 12.02
CA PRO A 263 13.65 -19.02 12.33
C PRO A 263 12.94 -18.52 13.60
N GLU A 264 13.68 -17.89 14.51
CA GLU A 264 13.17 -17.32 15.77
C GLU A 264 12.32 -16.04 15.55
N GLU A 265 12.46 -15.38 14.39
CA GLU A 265 11.66 -14.20 14.04
C GLU A 265 10.28 -14.66 13.52
N SER A 266 9.25 -14.64 14.38
CA SER A 266 7.87 -15.00 14.01
C SER A 266 6.94 -13.81 14.24
N ALA A 267 5.97 -13.62 13.34
CA ALA A 267 4.96 -12.58 13.50
C ALA A 267 3.73 -13.19 14.20
N PRO A 268 3.26 -12.61 15.33
CA PRO A 268 2.06 -13.09 16.00
C PRO A 268 0.85 -12.86 15.10
N MET A 269 0.29 -13.96 14.59
CA MET A 269 -0.68 -13.95 13.51
C MET A 269 -1.71 -15.04 13.70
N LEU A 270 -2.93 -14.76 13.26
CA LEU A 270 -4.06 -15.69 13.31
C LEU A 270 -4.77 -15.72 11.96
N MET A 271 -5.48 -16.82 11.72
CA MET A 271 -6.53 -16.87 10.72
C MET A 271 -7.84 -16.44 11.37
N VAL A 272 -8.57 -15.50 10.77
CA VAL A 272 -9.84 -14.98 11.29
C VAL A 272 -10.98 -15.22 10.32
N ARG A 273 -12.14 -15.59 10.86
CA ARG A 273 -13.44 -15.51 10.19
C ARG A 273 -14.30 -14.50 10.94
N VAL A 274 -14.89 -13.55 10.21
CA VAL A 274 -15.77 -12.53 10.78
C VAL A 274 -17.21 -12.74 10.29
N HIS A 275 -18.16 -12.68 11.22
CA HIS A 275 -19.58 -12.59 10.92
C HIS A 275 -20.23 -11.44 11.70
N ASN A 276 -20.62 -10.40 10.99
CA ASN A 276 -21.33 -9.24 11.50
C ASN A 276 -22.25 -8.65 10.42
N ARG A 277 -22.94 -7.56 10.74
CA ARG A 277 -23.82 -6.83 9.83
C ARG A 277 -23.23 -6.51 8.44
N TYR A 278 -21.94 -6.24 8.37
CA TYR A 278 -21.26 -5.76 7.15
C TYR A 278 -20.45 -6.83 6.45
N ARG A 279 -20.18 -7.97 7.11
CA ARG A 279 -19.22 -8.96 6.66
C ARG A 279 -19.63 -10.35 7.15
N SER A 280 -19.66 -11.31 6.24
CA SER A 280 -19.90 -12.72 6.56
C SER A 280 -18.93 -13.57 5.75
N ASP A 281 -17.81 -13.91 6.37
CA ASP A 281 -16.72 -14.62 5.71
C ASP A 281 -17.02 -16.12 5.54
N GLY A 282 -16.69 -16.66 4.35
CA GLY A 282 -16.64 -18.11 4.13
C GLY A 282 -15.31 -18.70 4.63
N PRO A 283 -14.20 -18.51 3.88
CA PRO A 283 -12.87 -18.92 4.35
C PRO A 283 -12.35 -17.97 5.43
N MET A 284 -11.46 -18.48 6.29
CA MET A 284 -10.68 -17.61 7.17
C MET A 284 -9.65 -16.81 6.38
N SER A 285 -9.33 -15.61 6.87
CA SER A 285 -8.32 -14.72 6.31
C SER A 285 -7.20 -14.47 7.32
N PRO A 286 -5.95 -14.33 6.88
CA PRO A 286 -4.85 -14.05 7.78
C PRO A 286 -4.90 -12.61 8.30
N VAL A 287 -4.63 -12.42 9.60
CA VAL A 287 -4.54 -11.12 10.28
C VAL A 287 -3.43 -11.12 11.32
N MET A 288 -2.76 -9.97 11.47
CA MET A 288 -1.82 -9.75 12.57
C MET A 288 -2.57 -9.63 13.89
N LEU A 289 -1.90 -9.98 14.99
CA LEU A 289 -2.48 -9.92 16.34
C LEU A 289 -3.12 -8.55 16.65
N ASP A 290 -2.43 -7.44 16.36
CA ASP A 290 -2.98 -6.10 16.62
C ASP A 290 -4.31 -5.85 15.91
N ASP A 291 -4.47 -6.35 14.69
CA ASP A 291 -5.72 -6.23 13.95
C ASP A 291 -6.76 -7.21 14.48
N ALA A 292 -6.38 -8.43 14.86
CA ALA A 292 -7.25 -9.39 15.54
C ALA A 292 -7.86 -8.78 16.82
N LEU A 293 -7.04 -8.11 17.64
CA LEU A 293 -7.50 -7.45 18.86
C LEU A 293 -8.44 -6.26 18.56
N LYS A 294 -8.20 -5.50 17.49
CA LYS A 294 -9.17 -4.48 17.02
C LYS A 294 -10.51 -5.10 16.63
N TRP A 295 -10.52 -6.29 16.01
CA TRP A 295 -11.76 -7.00 15.71
C TRP A 295 -12.52 -7.39 16.98
N VAL A 296 -11.83 -7.95 17.99
CA VAL A 296 -12.43 -8.28 19.28
C VAL A 296 -13.08 -7.05 19.92
N ARG A 297 -12.36 -5.92 19.98
CA ARG A 297 -12.87 -4.66 20.56
C ARG A 297 -14.02 -4.02 19.79
N SER A 298 -14.08 -4.24 18.48
CA SER A 298 -15.08 -3.62 17.59
C SER A 298 -16.26 -4.55 17.26
N LEU A 299 -16.28 -5.77 17.81
CA LEU A 299 -17.39 -6.69 17.61
C LEU A 299 -18.66 -6.13 18.28
N GLU A 300 -19.58 -5.65 17.45
CA GLU A 300 -20.83 -5.04 17.90
C GLU A 300 -21.65 -6.05 18.73
N PRO A 301 -22.15 -5.66 19.93
CA PRO A 301 -22.91 -6.53 20.84
C PRO A 301 -24.31 -6.80 20.30
N VAL A 302 -24.38 -7.65 19.27
CA VAL A 302 -25.60 -8.09 18.61
C VAL A 302 -25.59 -9.60 18.55
N ASP A 303 -26.69 -10.21 18.98
CA ASP A 303 -26.86 -11.66 18.99
C ASP A 303 -26.51 -12.30 17.64
N GLY A 304 -25.68 -13.34 17.68
CA GLY A 304 -25.20 -14.07 16.50
C GLY A 304 -24.00 -13.43 15.78
N HIS A 305 -23.57 -12.21 16.13
CA HIS A 305 -22.29 -11.70 15.63
C HIS A 305 -21.14 -12.48 16.27
N PHE A 306 -20.21 -12.97 15.45
CA PHE A 306 -19.10 -13.80 15.91
C PHE A 306 -17.76 -13.51 15.22
N LEU A 307 -16.71 -13.90 15.91
CA LEU A 307 -15.35 -14.01 15.40
C LEU A 307 -14.84 -15.42 15.68
N THR A 308 -14.22 -16.05 14.68
CA THR A 308 -13.47 -17.29 14.87
C THR A 308 -12.01 -17.00 14.57
N PHE A 309 -11.11 -17.41 15.47
CA PHE A 309 -9.67 -17.31 15.29
C PHE A 309 -9.05 -18.70 15.29
N ALA A 310 -8.06 -18.93 14.43
CA ALA A 310 -7.25 -20.15 14.42
C ALA A 310 -5.75 -19.82 14.43
N GLY A 311 -5.01 -20.57 15.24
CA GLY A 311 -3.54 -20.57 15.32
C GLY A 311 -2.90 -21.42 14.22
N ARG A 312 -1.56 -21.51 14.24
CA ARG A 312 -0.76 -22.25 13.25
C ARG A 312 -1.00 -23.75 13.36
N SER A 313 -1.28 -24.24 14.55
CA SER A 313 -1.60 -25.63 14.86
C SER A 313 -3.03 -26.06 14.47
N ASP A 314 -3.79 -25.18 13.82
CA ASP A 314 -5.24 -25.30 13.56
C ASP A 314 -6.13 -25.28 14.83
N ASP A 315 -5.53 -25.10 16.01
CA ASP A 315 -6.24 -24.79 17.25
C ASP A 315 -7.08 -23.52 17.06
N ALA A 316 -8.33 -23.53 17.55
CA ALA A 316 -9.26 -22.45 17.30
C ALA A 316 -10.02 -22.00 18.54
N VAL A 317 -10.35 -20.72 18.58
CA VAL A 317 -11.31 -20.13 19.51
C VAL A 317 -12.40 -19.41 18.73
N GLN A 318 -13.64 -19.55 19.17
CA GLN A 318 -14.77 -18.79 18.66
C GLN A 318 -15.32 -17.92 19.77
N MET A 319 -15.68 -16.69 19.44
CA MET A 319 -16.43 -15.83 20.32
C MET A 319 -17.67 -15.27 19.62
N MET A 320 -18.79 -15.26 20.32
CA MET A 320 -20.08 -14.86 19.79
C MET A 320 -20.86 -14.07 20.84
N TRP A 321 -21.47 -12.97 20.43
CA TRP A 321 -22.47 -12.32 21.26
C TRP A 321 -23.73 -13.20 21.28
N MET A 322 -24.13 -13.63 22.48
CA MET A 322 -25.37 -14.37 22.69
C MET A 322 -26.36 -13.49 23.46
N GLY A 323 -27.59 -13.38 22.98
CA GLY A 323 -28.71 -12.82 23.73
C GLY A 323 -28.85 -13.55 25.07
N GLY A 324 -28.97 -12.79 26.17
CA GLY A 324 -28.88 -13.30 27.55
C GLY A 324 -29.77 -14.51 27.92
N PRO A 325 -29.56 -15.04 29.14
CA PRO A 325 -29.01 -16.36 29.48
C PRO A 325 -29.89 -17.55 29.06
N GLU A 326 -29.36 -18.77 29.26
CA GLU A 326 -29.90 -20.16 29.10
C GLU A 326 -31.37 -20.43 29.51
N MET A 327 -32.31 -19.56 29.17
CA MET A 327 -33.73 -19.79 29.29
C MET A 327 -34.26 -20.12 27.91
N LYS A 328 -34.57 -21.40 27.69
CA LYS A 328 -35.59 -21.73 26.69
C LYS A 328 -36.78 -20.79 26.94
N PRO A 329 -37.34 -20.15 25.91
CA PRO A 329 -38.49 -19.28 26.10
C PRO A 329 -39.56 -20.07 26.85
N PRO A 330 -40.17 -19.54 27.93
CA PRO A 330 -41.22 -20.27 28.64
C PRO A 330 -42.29 -20.66 27.62
N GLU A 331 -42.50 -21.97 27.47
CA GLU A 331 -43.33 -22.53 26.39
C GLU A 331 -44.81 -22.10 26.54
N THR A 332 -45.22 -21.66 27.73
CA THR A 332 -46.62 -21.72 28.13
C THR A 332 -47.31 -20.42 28.53
N PHE A 333 -46.63 -19.28 28.75
CA PHE A 333 -47.32 -18.05 29.19
C PHE A 333 -46.84 -16.73 28.54
N PRO A 334 -47.75 -15.92 27.94
CA PRO A 334 -47.41 -14.65 27.27
C PRO A 334 -46.80 -13.56 28.17
N GLU A 335 -47.14 -13.55 29.46
CA GLU A 335 -46.63 -12.54 30.43
C GLU A 335 -45.19 -12.81 30.82
N GLN A 336 -44.85 -14.08 31.07
CA GLN A 336 -43.47 -14.53 31.31
C GLN A 336 -42.56 -14.27 30.10
N ARG A 337 -43.08 -14.40 28.87
CA ARG A 337 -42.33 -14.00 27.66
C ARG A 337 -42.04 -12.49 27.59
N ARG A 338 -42.93 -11.64 28.11
CA ARG A 338 -42.73 -10.18 28.11
C ARG A 338 -41.71 -9.76 29.15
N GLU A 339 -41.76 -10.34 30.35
CA GLU A 339 -40.75 -10.13 31.40
C GLU A 339 -39.39 -10.67 30.98
N TRP A 340 -39.34 -11.88 30.40
CA TRP A 340 -38.15 -12.46 29.78
C TRP A 340 -37.54 -11.54 28.71
N ALA A 341 -38.36 -11.03 27.78
CA ALA A 341 -37.89 -10.11 26.75
C ALA A 341 -37.47 -8.74 27.30
N ALA A 342 -38.06 -8.28 28.42
CA ALA A 342 -37.67 -7.04 29.08
C ALA A 342 -36.34 -7.19 29.84
N GLU A 343 -36.09 -8.35 30.43
CA GLU A 343 -34.84 -8.68 31.12
C GLU A 343 -33.68 -8.88 30.14
N LEU A 344 -33.91 -9.57 29.02
CA LEU A 344 -32.96 -9.65 27.90
C LEU A 344 -32.57 -8.27 27.35
N ARG A 345 -33.54 -7.35 27.26
CA ARG A 345 -33.27 -5.95 26.87
C ARG A 345 -32.54 -5.14 27.93
N ARG A 346 -32.62 -5.54 29.20
CA ARG A 346 -32.01 -4.86 30.34
C ARG A 346 -30.54 -5.25 30.52
N GLU A 347 -30.21 -6.52 30.33
CA GLU A 347 -28.84 -7.04 30.54
C GLU A 347 -27.99 -7.02 29.25
N GLY A 348 -28.63 -6.99 28.08
CA GLY A 348 -27.94 -7.00 26.79
C GLY A 348 -27.33 -8.38 26.47
N PRO A 349 -26.76 -8.54 25.25
CA PRO A 349 -26.06 -9.77 24.92
C PRO A 349 -24.72 -9.85 25.67
N ARG A 350 -24.30 -11.08 25.95
CA ARG A 350 -23.04 -11.40 26.63
C ARG A 350 -22.09 -12.11 25.67
N LEU A 351 -20.79 -11.86 25.80
CA LEU A 351 -19.79 -12.47 24.93
C LEU A 351 -19.52 -13.89 25.40
N TRP A 352 -19.91 -14.88 24.61
CA TRP A 352 -19.52 -16.27 24.78
C TRP A 352 -18.19 -16.52 24.09
N LEU A 353 -17.29 -17.26 24.72
CA LEU A 353 -16.05 -17.74 24.12
C LEU A 353 -15.95 -19.24 24.31
N GLU A 354 -15.62 -19.95 23.24
CA GLU A 354 -15.50 -21.40 23.21
C GLU A 354 -14.34 -21.88 22.35
N ALA A 355 -13.89 -23.10 22.62
CA ALA A 355 -12.91 -23.80 21.79
C ALA A 355 -13.33 -25.26 21.58
N PRO A 356 -13.19 -25.82 20.36
CA PRO A 356 -13.44 -27.22 20.11
C PRO A 356 -12.24 -28.07 20.56
N PHE A 357 -12.54 -29.26 21.11
CA PHE A 357 -11.58 -30.33 21.40
C PHE A 357 -11.98 -31.58 20.61
N PRO A 358 -11.64 -31.66 19.31
CA PRO A 358 -12.15 -32.68 18.41
C PRO A 358 -11.84 -34.11 18.85
N GLU A 359 -10.66 -34.34 19.42
CA GLU A 359 -10.21 -35.64 19.93
C GLU A 359 -11.12 -36.20 21.03
N LYS A 360 -11.79 -35.31 21.79
CA LYS A 360 -12.74 -35.67 22.84
C LYS A 360 -14.19 -35.51 22.40
N ARG A 361 -14.43 -34.87 21.26
CA ARG A 361 -15.75 -34.42 20.80
C ARG A 361 -16.45 -33.51 21.83
N GLU A 362 -15.67 -32.59 22.40
CA GLU A 362 -16.10 -31.68 23.49
C GLU A 362 -15.85 -30.21 23.14
N LEU A 363 -16.76 -29.32 23.55
CA LEU A 363 -16.75 -27.88 23.27
C LEU A 363 -16.71 -27.25 24.63
N HIS A 364 -15.64 -26.53 24.91
CA HIS A 364 -15.42 -25.93 26.20
C HIS A 364 -15.63 -24.44 26.03
N GLY A 365 -16.59 -23.86 26.75
CA GLY A 365 -16.88 -22.45 26.62
C GLY A 365 -17.44 -21.82 27.89
N ARG A 366 -17.40 -20.49 27.93
CA ARG A 366 -18.08 -19.70 28.96
C ARG A 366 -18.33 -18.27 28.48
N PHE A 367 -19.15 -17.54 29.23
CA PHE A 367 -19.23 -16.10 29.08
C PHE A 367 -17.97 -15.42 29.60
N VAL A 368 -17.43 -14.49 28.82
CA VAL A 368 -16.18 -13.77 29.09
C VAL A 368 -16.36 -12.26 28.94
N THR A 369 -15.42 -11.51 29.51
CA THR A 369 -15.20 -10.10 29.21
C THR A 369 -14.39 -9.94 27.92
N THR A 370 -14.41 -8.74 27.33
CA THR A 370 -13.54 -8.40 26.19
C THR A 370 -12.06 -8.57 26.53
N GLU A 371 -11.62 -8.23 27.74
CA GLU A 371 -10.23 -8.38 28.17
C GLU A 371 -9.80 -9.86 28.23
N GLU A 372 -10.66 -10.74 28.75
CA GLU A 372 -10.41 -12.18 28.76
C GLU A 372 -10.36 -12.74 27.32
N ALA A 373 -11.24 -12.28 26.44
CA ALA A 373 -11.24 -12.66 25.03
C ALA A 373 -9.94 -12.24 24.32
N GLU A 374 -9.48 -11.00 24.53
CA GLU A 374 -8.20 -10.51 24.01
C GLU A 374 -7.02 -11.34 24.52
N ARG A 375 -7.03 -11.74 25.79
CA ARG A 375 -5.99 -12.61 26.37
C ARG A 375 -5.96 -13.97 25.68
N MET A 376 -7.12 -14.60 25.44
CA MET A 376 -7.18 -15.90 24.76
C MET A 376 -6.69 -15.82 23.32
N VAL A 377 -7.06 -14.77 22.59
CA VAL A 377 -6.58 -14.50 21.23
C VAL A 377 -5.07 -14.27 21.20
N THR A 378 -4.53 -13.55 22.19
CA THR A 378 -3.08 -13.31 22.31
C THR A 378 -2.31 -14.61 22.55
N ILE A 379 -2.78 -15.45 23.49
CA ILE A 379 -2.13 -16.75 23.76
C ILE A 379 -2.17 -17.62 22.50
N LEU A 380 -3.30 -17.67 21.79
CA LEU A 380 -3.39 -18.43 20.55
C LEU A 380 -2.41 -17.91 19.47
N ALA A 381 -2.23 -16.59 19.35
CA ALA A 381 -1.34 -16.01 18.34
C ALA A 381 0.16 -16.17 18.64
N VAL A 382 0.52 -16.14 19.93
CA VAL A 382 1.93 -16.10 20.37
C VAL A 382 2.43 -17.49 20.78
N GLU A 383 1.60 -18.24 21.50
CA GLU A 383 1.95 -19.55 22.05
C GLU A 383 1.37 -20.71 21.23
N ASP A 384 0.55 -20.42 20.22
CA ASP A 384 -0.05 -21.41 19.31
C ASP A 384 -0.79 -22.55 20.03
N ARG A 385 -1.59 -22.20 21.05
CA ARG A 385 -2.38 -23.15 21.85
C ARG A 385 -3.69 -22.57 22.33
N VAL A 386 -4.68 -23.44 22.54
CA VAL A 386 -5.94 -23.07 23.23
C VAL A 386 -5.76 -23.02 24.76
N ALA A 387 -5.98 -21.84 25.35
CA ALA A 387 -5.86 -21.60 26.79
C ALA A 387 -7.19 -21.42 27.53
N VAL A 388 -8.33 -21.77 26.93
CA VAL A 388 -9.66 -21.53 27.53
C VAL A 388 -9.84 -22.19 28.90
N HIS A 389 -9.15 -23.31 29.16
CA HIS A 389 -9.17 -23.99 30.46
C HIS A 389 -8.55 -23.17 31.60
N GLU A 390 -7.65 -22.23 31.31
CA GLU A 390 -7.06 -21.32 32.30
C GLU A 390 -8.08 -20.31 32.84
N LEU A 391 -9.22 -20.14 32.14
CA LEU A 391 -10.26 -19.20 32.51
C LEU A 391 -11.17 -19.69 33.64
N GLY A 392 -11.15 -20.99 33.97
CA GLY A 392 -12.05 -21.61 34.95
C GLY A 392 -13.52 -21.67 34.52
N ASP A 393 -14.36 -22.35 35.32
CA ASP A 393 -15.82 -22.38 35.21
C ASP A 393 -16.38 -22.60 33.78
N LEU A 394 -15.81 -23.59 33.08
CA LEU A 394 -16.19 -23.91 31.71
C LEU A 394 -17.43 -24.81 31.66
N GLU A 395 -18.34 -24.50 30.75
CA GLU A 395 -19.36 -25.42 30.26
C GLU A 395 -18.73 -26.37 29.24
N ILE A 396 -19.00 -27.67 29.39
CA ILE A 396 -18.51 -28.71 28.50
C ILE A 396 -19.70 -29.35 27.79
N ASN A 397 -19.77 -29.13 26.48
CA ASN A 397 -20.80 -29.70 25.61
C ASN A 397 -20.21 -30.79 24.72
N THR A 398 -20.81 -31.98 24.71
CA THR A 398 -20.39 -33.12 23.88
C THR A 398 -21.20 -33.19 22.58
N TRP A 399 -20.59 -33.54 21.45
CA TRP A 399 -21.30 -33.80 20.17
C TRP A 399 -20.98 -35.13 19.49
#